data_AF-A0A535YUX9-F1
#
_entry.id   AF-A0A535YUX9-F1
#
_cell.length_a   1.000
_cell.length_b   1.000
_cell.length_c   1.000
_cell.angle_alpha   90.00
_cell.angle_beta   90.00
_cell.angle_gamma   90.00
#
_symmetry.space_group_name_H-M   'P 1'
#
loop_
_entity.id
_entity.type
_entity.pdbx_description
1 polymer ?
#
loop_
_entity_poly.entity_id
_entity_poly.type
_entity_poly.pdbx_seq_one_letter_code
_entity_poly.pdbx_strand_id
1 'polypeptide(L)'
;MKAVLDTSVVVATGVGRLEGELAVSAATLAELHFGVLVAKEGTVRAERLRRLSVVEQRFEPLPVDEAVARSYGRLAAAVVQAGRKPRPRVMDLLIAATAHANGARLYTANPDDLRGLEAELDIVALPTSTPRGRSRR
;
A
#
# COMPACT_ATOMS: atom_id res chain seq x y z
N MET A 1 -2.56 7.97 -16.68
CA MET A 1 -1.94 8.39 -15.40
C MET A 1 -1.54 7.12 -14.64
N LYS A 2 -0.35 7.10 -14.04
CA LYS A 2 0.14 5.97 -13.26
C LYS A 2 -0.56 5.92 -11.90
N ALA A 3 -0.77 4.73 -11.36
CA ALA A 3 -1.36 4.53 -10.05
C ALA A 3 -0.63 3.43 -9.27
N VAL A 4 -0.20 3.75 -8.06
CA VAL A 4 0.41 2.78 -7.14
C VAL A 4 -0.68 2.16 -6.28
N LEU A 5 -0.61 0.85 -6.11
CA LEU A 5 -1.46 0.09 -5.20
C LEU A 5 -0.75 -0.07 -3.86
N ASP A 6 -1.39 0.37 -2.79
CA ASP A 6 -1.02 -0.01 -1.43
C ASP A 6 -1.17 -1.52 -1.24
N THR A 7 -0.34 -2.10 -0.38
CA THR A 7 -0.43 -3.49 0.08
C THR A 7 -1.84 -3.84 0.54
N SER A 8 -2.52 -2.92 1.22
CA SER A 8 -3.92 -3.10 1.66
C SER A 8 -4.87 -3.38 0.49
N VAL A 9 -4.64 -2.79 -0.68
CA VAL A 9 -5.42 -3.01 -1.91
C VAL A 9 -5.01 -4.30 -2.60
N VAL A 10 -3.70 -4.60 -2.62
CA VAL A 10 -3.17 -5.82 -3.24
C VAL A 10 -3.71 -7.08 -2.55
N VAL A 11 -3.94 -7.03 -1.25
CA VAL A 11 -4.49 -8.16 -0.48
C VAL A 11 -6.02 -8.14 -0.35
N ALA A 12 -6.69 -7.08 -0.82
CA ALA A 12 -8.13 -6.96 -0.77
C ALA A 12 -8.83 -7.87 -1.79
N THR A 13 -10.06 -8.26 -1.45
CA THR A 13 -10.94 -9.06 -2.32
C THR A 13 -12.10 -8.22 -2.82
N GLY A 14 -12.58 -8.46 -4.03
CA GLY A 14 -13.73 -7.72 -4.56
C GLY A 14 -13.41 -6.28 -4.94
N VAL A 15 -12.13 -5.96 -5.14
CA VAL A 15 -11.71 -4.67 -5.73
C VAL A 15 -12.22 -4.63 -7.16
N GLY A 16 -13.02 -3.60 -7.46
CA GLY A 16 -13.53 -3.35 -8.81
C GLY A 16 -12.42 -2.96 -9.79
N ARG A 17 -12.82 -2.53 -10.99
CA ARG A 17 -11.85 -2.03 -11.98
C ARG A 17 -11.25 -0.72 -11.47
N LEU A 18 -9.93 -0.69 -11.31
CA LEU A 18 -9.18 0.52 -10.97
C LEU A 18 -8.72 1.23 -12.24
N GLU A 19 -8.72 2.56 -12.20
CA GLU A 19 -8.25 3.39 -13.31
C GLU A 19 -6.75 3.65 -13.23
N GLY A 20 -6.12 3.74 -14.40
CA GLY A 20 -4.71 4.10 -14.55
C GLY A 20 -3.81 2.93 -14.92
N GLU A 21 -2.54 3.26 -15.17
CA GLU A 21 -1.48 2.28 -15.35
C GLU A 21 -1.05 1.81 -13.95
N LEU A 22 -1.49 0.62 -13.56
CA LEU A 22 -1.32 0.10 -12.21
C LEU A 22 0.12 -0.37 -11.98
N ALA A 23 0.69 0.01 -10.84
CA ALA A 23 2.01 -0.39 -10.38
C ALA A 23 1.99 -0.73 -8.88
N VAL A 24 3.03 -1.39 -8.40
CA VAL A 24 3.27 -1.65 -6.97
C VAL A 24 4.65 -1.13 -6.58
N SER A 25 4.84 -0.78 -5.32
CA SER A 25 6.17 -0.46 -4.78
C SER A 25 6.94 -1.73 -4.39
N ALA A 26 8.26 -1.69 -4.46
CA ALA A 26 9.11 -2.69 -3.82
C ALA A 26 8.83 -2.83 -2.31
N ALA A 27 8.37 -1.76 -1.65
CA ALA A 27 7.93 -1.81 -0.25
C ALA A 27 6.71 -2.74 -0.07
N THR A 28 5.73 -2.67 -0.97
CA THR A 28 4.59 -3.61 -0.98
C THR A 28 5.04 -5.05 -1.17
N LEU A 29 5.98 -5.28 -2.09
CA LEU A 29 6.53 -6.62 -2.30
C LEU A 29 7.22 -7.15 -1.03
N ALA A 30 7.99 -6.31 -0.34
CA ALA A 30 8.62 -6.67 0.94
C ALA A 30 7.59 -7.06 2.02
N GLU A 31 6.47 -6.33 2.13
CA GLU A 31 5.40 -6.68 3.08
C GLU A 31 4.73 -8.02 2.76
N LEU A 32 4.52 -8.34 1.48
CA LEU A 32 3.96 -9.61 1.06
C LEU A 32 4.92 -10.77 1.38
N HIS A 33 6.21 -10.63 1.06
CA HIS A 33 7.25 -11.62 1.42
C HIS A 33 7.31 -11.85 2.93
N PHE A 34 7.37 -10.78 3.72
CA PHE A 34 7.34 -10.88 5.18
C PHE A 34 6.09 -11.61 5.66
N GLY A 35 4.91 -11.24 5.13
CA GLY A 35 3.64 -11.87 5.45
C GLY A 35 3.63 -13.38 5.20
N VAL A 36 4.23 -13.84 4.10
CA VAL A 36 4.38 -15.28 3.82
C VAL A 36 5.26 -15.95 4.88
N LEU A 37 6.42 -15.38 5.16
CA LEU A 37 7.44 -15.99 6.03
C LEU A 37 6.98 -16.11 7.48
N VAL A 38 6.20 -15.14 7.99
CA VAL A 38 5.70 -15.16 9.37
C VAL A 38 4.38 -15.90 9.57
N ALA A 39 3.68 -16.28 8.48
CA ALA A 39 2.43 -17.03 8.58
C ALA A 39 2.69 -18.40 9.22
N LYS A 40 1.98 -18.75 10.29
CA LYS A 40 2.17 -20.01 11.03
C LYS A 40 1.32 -21.16 10.48
N GLU A 41 0.10 -20.84 10.06
CA GLU A 41 -0.87 -21.81 9.54
C GLU A 41 -0.64 -22.08 8.05
N GLY A 42 -0.66 -23.36 7.65
CA GLY A 42 -0.38 -23.78 6.27
C GLY A 42 -1.36 -23.20 5.26
N THR A 43 -2.65 -23.12 5.59
CA THR A 43 -3.70 -22.54 4.74
C THR A 43 -3.50 -21.06 4.51
N VAL A 44 -3.20 -20.30 5.57
CA VAL A 44 -2.91 -18.85 5.49
C VAL A 44 -1.63 -18.60 4.70
N ARG A 45 -0.58 -19.39 4.91
CA ARG A 45 0.66 -19.28 4.15
C ARG A 45 0.45 -19.55 2.66
N ALA A 46 -0.31 -20.59 2.31
CA ALA A 46 -0.62 -20.93 0.93
C ALA A 46 -1.38 -19.80 0.21
N GLU A 47 -2.37 -19.19 0.87
CA GLU A 47 -3.09 -18.05 0.30
C GLU A 47 -2.21 -16.81 0.13
N ARG A 48 -1.32 -16.51 1.09
CA ARG A 48 -0.36 -15.40 0.97
C ARG A 48 0.65 -15.64 -0.15
N LEU A 49 1.17 -16.86 -0.28
CA LEU A 49 2.06 -17.26 -1.38
C LEU A 49 1.37 -17.10 -2.73
N ARG A 50 0.13 -17.56 -2.85
CA ARG A 50 -0.66 -17.40 -4.08
C ARG A 50 -0.78 -15.93 -4.49
N ARG A 51 -1.07 -15.04 -3.54
CA ARG A 51 -1.14 -13.59 -3.80
C ARG A 51 0.20 -13.01 -4.22
N LEU A 52 1.26 -13.35 -3.50
CA LEU A 52 2.63 -12.92 -3.83
C LEU A 52 3.01 -13.32 -5.26
N SER A 53 2.79 -14.59 -5.65
CA SER A 53 3.10 -15.06 -7.01
C SER A 53 2.30 -14.33 -8.08
N VAL A 54 1.03 -14.01 -7.84
CA VAL A 54 0.22 -13.21 -8.78
C VAL A 54 0.77 -11.80 -8.95
N VAL A 55 1.24 -11.18 -7.86
CA VAL A 55 1.84 -9.84 -7.90
C VAL A 55 3.15 -9.85 -8.68
N GLU A 56 4.05 -10.80 -8.40
CA GLU A 56 5.34 -10.93 -9.08
C GLU A 56 5.21 -11.27 -10.56
N GLN A 57 4.16 -12.00 -10.96
CA GLN A 57 3.88 -12.28 -12.37
C GLN A 57 3.31 -11.07 -13.12
N ARG A 58 2.58 -10.20 -12.42
CA ARG A 58 1.82 -9.11 -13.05
C ARG A 58 2.56 -7.78 -13.07
N PHE A 59 3.41 -7.53 -12.09
CA PHE A 59 4.04 -6.23 -11.89
C PHE A 59 5.56 -6.34 -11.81
N GLU A 60 6.23 -5.40 -12.45
CA GLU A 60 7.60 -5.03 -12.11
C GLU A 60 7.54 -3.94 -11.02
N PRO A 61 7.96 -4.22 -9.77
CA PRO A 61 7.83 -3.27 -8.68
C PRO A 61 8.70 -2.03 -8.89
N LEU A 62 8.14 -0.86 -8.59
CA LEU A 62 8.90 0.39 -8.59
C LEU A 62 9.94 0.38 -7.46
N PRO A 63 11.22 0.68 -7.75
CA PRO A 63 12.29 0.60 -6.77
C PRO A 63 12.20 1.73 -5.74
N VAL A 64 12.82 1.52 -4.57
CA VAL A 64 13.13 2.59 -3.62
C VAL A 64 14.47 3.19 -4.00
N ASP A 65 14.43 4.26 -4.79
CA ASP A 65 15.61 4.98 -5.29
C ASP A 65 15.78 6.35 -4.62
N GLU A 66 16.68 7.18 -5.15
CA GLU A 66 16.97 8.52 -4.63
C GLU A 66 15.74 9.46 -4.70
N ALA A 67 14.91 9.34 -5.74
CA ALA A 67 13.71 10.15 -5.88
C ALA A 67 12.64 9.75 -4.84
N VAL A 68 12.50 8.45 -4.58
CA VAL A 68 11.67 7.93 -3.49
C VAL A 68 12.20 8.39 -2.14
N ALA A 69 13.51 8.35 -1.90
CA ALA A 69 14.12 8.80 -0.66
C ALA A 69 13.86 10.29 -0.37
N ARG A 70 13.99 11.17 -1.38
CA ARG A 70 13.62 12.59 -1.25
C ARG A 70 12.14 12.78 -0.95
N SER A 71 11.27 12.05 -1.64
CA SER A 71 9.84 12.09 -1.43
C SER A 71 9.45 11.63 -0.03
N TYR A 72 10.09 10.56 0.46
CA TYR A 72 9.89 10.06 1.82
C TYR A 72 10.20 11.13 2.87
N GLY A 73 11.32 11.87 2.73
CA GLY A 73 11.66 12.95 3.64
C GLY A 73 10.57 14.03 3.72
N ARG A 74 10.01 14.42 2.57
CA ARG A 74 8.91 15.40 2.49
C ARG A 74 7.64 14.88 3.17
N LEU A 75 7.19 13.67 2.81
CA LEU A 75 5.98 13.09 3.37
C LEU A 75 6.11 12.80 4.87
N ALA A 76 7.28 12.34 5.33
CA ALA A 76 7.55 12.13 6.75
C ALA A 76 7.50 13.46 7.54
N ALA A 77 8.00 14.55 6.96
CA ALA A 77 7.89 15.88 7.56
C ALA A 77 6.42 16.35 7.63
N ALA A 78 5.62 16.12 6.58
CA ALA A 78 4.19 16.42 6.57
C ALA A 78 3.43 15.64 7.66
N VAL A 79 3.74 14.35 7.85
CA VAL A 79 3.18 13.53 8.95
C VAL A 79 3.51 14.12 10.33
N VAL A 80 4.75 14.58 10.53
CA VAL A 80 5.15 15.22 11.80
C VAL A 80 4.39 16.53 12.02
N GLN A 81 4.26 17.36 10.98
CA GLN A 81 3.50 18.62 11.04
C GLN A 81 2.01 18.39 11.32
N ALA A 82 1.46 17.27 10.84
CA ALA A 82 0.10 16.82 11.16
C ALA A 82 -0.03 16.21 12.57
N GLY A 83 0.99 16.30 13.42
CA GLY A 83 0.97 15.80 14.81
C GLY A 83 1.08 14.28 14.94
N ARG A 84 1.50 13.58 13.87
CA ARG A 84 1.60 12.12 13.84
C ARG A 84 3.05 11.65 13.89
N LYS A 85 3.25 10.37 14.23
CA LYS A 85 4.58 9.73 14.27
C LYS A 85 4.85 8.96 12.97
N PRO A 86 5.96 9.22 12.26
CA PRO A 86 6.33 8.47 11.05
C PRO A 86 6.80 7.03 11.31
N ARG A 87 7.50 6.76 12.43
CA ARG A 87 8.14 5.45 12.69
C ARG A 87 7.20 4.24 12.62
N PRO A 88 5.95 4.29 13.10
CA PRO A 88 5.01 3.17 12.93
C PRO A 88 4.51 2.95 11.49
N ARG A 89 4.82 3.87 10.56
CA ARG A 89 4.27 3.96 9.19
C ARG A 89 5.35 3.93 8.12
N VAL A 90 6.54 3.40 8.43
CA VAL A 90 7.68 3.46 7.50
C VAL A 90 7.34 2.80 6.16
N MET A 91 6.67 1.65 6.17
CA MET A 91 6.26 0.96 4.94
C MET A 91 5.20 1.76 4.17
N ASP A 92 4.15 2.21 4.84
CA ASP A 92 3.10 3.05 4.23
C ASP A 92 3.69 4.33 3.61
N LEU A 93 4.64 4.96 4.30
CA LEU A 93 5.32 6.16 3.82
C LEU A 93 6.27 5.87 2.66
N LEU A 94 6.92 4.71 2.60
CA LEU A 94 7.71 4.32 1.43
C LEU A 94 6.82 4.05 0.22
N ILE A 95 5.65 3.42 0.42
CA ILE A 95 4.65 3.22 -0.65
C ILE A 95 4.15 4.58 -1.16
N ALA A 96 3.76 5.48 -0.25
CA ALA A 96 3.31 6.83 -0.59
C ALA A 96 4.41 7.66 -1.27
N ALA A 97 5.65 7.55 -0.79
CA ALA A 97 6.80 8.21 -1.41
C ALA A 97 7.10 7.66 -2.80
N THR A 98 6.89 6.37 -3.02
CA THR A 98 7.01 5.73 -4.34
C THR A 98 5.98 6.32 -5.31
N ALA A 99 4.73 6.47 -4.87
CA ALA A 99 3.66 7.08 -5.66
C ALA A 99 3.98 8.54 -5.99
N HIS A 100 4.34 9.32 -4.97
CA HIS A 100 4.72 10.74 -5.10
C HIS A 100 5.89 10.94 -6.07
N ALA A 101 6.98 10.18 -5.92
CA ALA A 101 8.16 10.28 -6.77
C ALA A 101 7.87 9.97 -8.26
N ASN A 102 6.82 9.18 -8.54
CA ASN A 102 6.43 8.78 -9.88
C ASN A 102 5.26 9.61 -10.44
N GLY A 103 4.82 10.66 -9.75
CA GLY A 103 3.64 11.45 -10.15
C GLY A 103 2.37 10.59 -10.26
N ALA A 104 2.29 9.54 -9.45
CA ALA A 104 1.21 8.56 -9.47
C ALA A 104 0.22 8.83 -8.33
N ARG A 105 -1.05 8.50 -8.56
CA ARG A 105 -2.03 8.40 -7.48
C ARG A 105 -1.77 7.16 -6.62
N LEU A 106 -2.26 7.15 -5.39
CA LEU A 106 -2.18 6.01 -4.49
C LEU A 106 -3.58 5.47 -4.17
N TYR A 107 -3.85 4.22 -4.55
CA TYR A 107 -5.04 3.51 -4.08
C TYR A 107 -4.75 2.85 -2.75
N THR A 108 -5.62 3.05 -1.75
CA THR A 108 -5.49 2.43 -0.42
C THR A 108 -6.85 1.95 0.11
N ALA A 109 -6.86 0.86 0.88
CA ALA A 109 -8.01 0.47 1.68
C ALA A 109 -7.93 1.02 3.13
N ASN A 110 -6.81 1.65 3.51
CA ASN A 110 -6.53 2.20 4.84
C ASN A 110 -6.17 3.70 4.77
N PRO A 111 -7.06 4.58 4.29
CA PRO A 111 -6.73 6.02 4.11
C PRO A 111 -6.32 6.71 5.42
N ASP A 112 -6.77 6.20 6.57
CA ASP A 112 -6.40 6.74 7.88
C ASP A 112 -4.90 6.68 8.18
N ASP A 113 -4.17 5.74 7.59
CA ASP A 113 -2.72 5.64 7.77
C ASP A 113 -1.97 6.73 7.01
N LEU A 114 -2.60 7.33 6.00
CA LEU A 114 -2.03 8.35 5.12
C LEU A 114 -2.50 9.78 5.43
N ARG A 115 -3.30 9.98 6.50
CA ARG A 115 -3.73 11.34 6.90
C ARG A 115 -2.54 12.28 7.09
N GLY A 116 -2.64 13.46 6.47
CA GLY A 116 -1.62 14.50 6.45
C GLY A 116 -0.81 14.55 5.15
N LEU A 117 -1.08 13.66 4.19
CA LEU A 117 -0.38 13.57 2.91
C LEU A 117 -1.21 14.06 1.71
N GLU A 118 -2.48 14.41 1.92
CA GLU A 118 -3.46 14.72 0.87
C GLU A 118 -3.09 15.98 0.07
N ALA A 119 -2.29 16.88 0.65
CA ALA A 119 -1.77 18.06 -0.04
C ALA A 119 -0.64 17.73 -1.04
N GLU A 120 0.06 16.62 -0.83
CA GLU A 120 1.23 16.21 -1.62
C GLU A 120 0.91 15.07 -2.59
N LEU A 121 -0.12 14.26 -2.30
CA LEU A 121 -0.42 13.03 -3.00
C LEU A 121 -1.92 12.86 -3.28
N ASP A 122 -2.27 12.51 -4.52
CA ASP A 122 -3.62 12.06 -4.90
C ASP A 122 -3.89 10.69 -4.29
N ILE A 123 -4.69 10.64 -3.22
CA ILE A 123 -5.03 9.42 -2.48
C ILE A 123 -6.48 9.05 -2.80
N VAL A 124 -6.67 7.84 -3.31
CA VAL A 124 -8.00 7.28 -3.62
C VAL A 124 -8.30 6.15 -2.65
N ALA A 125 -9.23 6.40 -1.72
CA ALA A 125 -9.71 5.41 -0.79
C ALA A 125 -10.66 4.40 -1.48
N LEU A 126 -10.39 3.11 -1.31
CA LEU A 126 -11.31 2.06 -1.74
C LEU A 126 -12.33 1.75 -0.63
N PRO A 127 -13.60 1.51 -0.98
CA PRO A 127 -14.59 1.06 -0.02
C PRO A 127 -14.14 -0.27 0.56
N THR A 128 -13.87 -0.30 1.87
CA THR A 128 -13.63 -1.56 2.57
C THR A 128 -14.95 -2.33 2.59
N SER A 129 -15.01 -3.49 1.95
CA SER A 129 -16.11 -4.41 2.20
C SER A 129 -16.00 -4.88 3.65
N THR A 130 -16.73 -4.23 4.56
CA THR A 130 -16.93 -4.79 5.91
C THR A 130 -17.46 -6.21 5.74
N PRO A 131 -16.90 -7.23 6.40
CA PRO A 131 -17.50 -8.56 6.37
C PRO A 131 -18.95 -8.43 6.85
N ARG A 132 -19.92 -8.73 5.98
CA ARG A 132 -21.32 -8.82 6.39
C ARG A 132 -21.42 -9.96 7.42
N GLY A 133 -21.66 -9.60 8.67
CA GLY A 133 -22.24 -10.49 9.68
C GLY A 133 -21.27 -11.03 10.72
N ARG A 134 -21.26 -10.40 11.90
CA ARG A 134 -21.53 -11.14 13.14
C ARG A 134 -22.83 -10.61 13.71
N SER A 135 -23.90 -11.36 13.45
CA SER A 135 -25.15 -11.28 14.22
C SER A 135 -24.76 -11.45 15.69
N ARG A 136 -24.93 -10.38 16.48
CA ARG A 136 -25.03 -10.51 17.93
C ARG A 136 -26.31 -11.29 18.21
N ARG A 137 -26.17 -12.54 18.65
CA ARG A 137 -27.13 -13.21 19.50
C ARG A 137 -26.42 -13.48 20.81
#